data_AF-D8KYG7-F1
#
_entry.id   AF-D8KYG7-F1
#
_cell.length_a   1.000
_cell.length_b   1.000
_cell.length_c   1.000
_cell.angle_alpha   90.00
_cell.angle_beta   90.00
_cell.angle_gamma   90.00
#
_symmetry.space_group_name_H-M   'P 1'
#
loop_
_entity.id
_entity.type
_entity.pdbx_description
1 polymer ?
#
loop_
_entity_poly.entity_id
_entity_poly.type
_entity_poly.pdbx_seq_one_letter_code
_entity_poly.pdbx_strand_id
1 'polypeptide(L)'
;GALYWYPPDSDFANVNGWPVSWGGHQPYTNKMIARLVSTDHPSTDGKRYLEQTYDVVSKLLDSQGYSNITLNDNANWKDHVYGYSAYDFIKGKRGGPVATYLQTSLPRKNFVLRANTMVLNVVRNGSAITGVQTNDMLAGPLGLIPLNPGGRVILSGGSLQTPRILFRSGIGPTDM
;
A
#
# COMPACT_ATOMS: atom_id res chain seq x y z
N GLY A 1 3.99 -7.98 9.89
CA GLY A 1 5.08 -8.55 9.07
C GLY A 1 5.99 -7.49 8.49
N ALA A 2 5.47 -6.51 7.74
CA ALA A 2 6.28 -5.60 6.89
C ALA A 2 7.13 -6.34 5.85
N LEU A 3 6.78 -7.58 5.53
CA LEU A 3 7.30 -8.28 4.37
C LEU A 3 7.02 -7.45 3.14
N TYR A 4 8.02 -7.32 2.29
CA TYR A 4 8.02 -6.35 1.23
C TYR A 4 8.65 -6.93 -0.04
N TRP A 5 7.81 -7.13 -1.03
CA TRP A 5 8.20 -7.73 -2.31
C TRP A 5 7.88 -6.76 -3.44
N TYR A 6 8.83 -6.58 -4.35
CA TYR A 6 8.54 -5.91 -5.60
C TYR A 6 7.64 -6.81 -6.45
N PRO A 7 6.59 -6.25 -7.08
CA PRO A 7 5.65 -7.06 -7.83
C PRO A 7 6.32 -7.62 -9.10
N PRO A 8 6.20 -8.93 -9.38
CA PRO A 8 6.45 -9.45 -10.72
C PRO A 8 5.46 -8.89 -11.74
N ASP A 9 5.80 -8.96 -13.02
CA ASP A 9 4.93 -8.54 -14.13
C ASP A 9 3.58 -9.28 -14.10
N SER A 10 3.59 -10.54 -13.64
CA SER A 10 2.39 -11.36 -13.50
C SER A 10 1.35 -10.74 -12.55
N ASP A 11 1.76 -10.00 -11.53
CA ASP A 11 0.84 -9.42 -10.54
C ASP A 11 -0.03 -8.31 -11.16
N PHE A 12 0.43 -7.70 -12.25
CA PHE A 12 -0.29 -6.67 -13.02
C PHE A 12 -0.80 -7.18 -14.37
N ALA A 13 -0.75 -8.49 -14.61
CA ALA A 13 -1.14 -9.07 -15.88
C ALA A 13 -2.66 -9.03 -16.10
N ASN A 14 -3.06 -8.86 -17.37
CA ASN A 14 -4.47 -8.79 -17.73
C ASN A 14 -5.24 -10.09 -17.45
N VAL A 15 -4.56 -11.24 -17.58
CA VAL A 15 -5.12 -12.56 -17.24
C VAL A 15 -5.54 -12.67 -15.77
N ASN A 16 -4.99 -11.82 -14.90
CA ASN A 16 -5.32 -11.74 -13.48
C ASN A 16 -6.36 -10.64 -13.17
N GLY A 17 -7.02 -10.09 -14.20
CA GLY A 17 -8.14 -9.15 -14.06
C GLY A 17 -7.76 -7.67 -14.14
N TRP A 18 -6.48 -7.33 -14.31
CA TRP A 18 -6.07 -5.94 -14.52
C TRP A 18 -6.41 -5.47 -15.94
N PRO A 19 -6.89 -4.24 -16.16
CA PRO A 19 -7.00 -3.69 -17.51
C PRO A 19 -5.62 -3.64 -18.18
N VAL A 20 -5.55 -3.81 -19.51
CA VAL A 20 -4.28 -3.80 -20.27
C VAL A 20 -3.42 -2.56 -19.98
N SER A 21 -4.05 -1.41 -19.77
CA SER A 21 -3.37 -0.15 -19.44
C SER A 21 -2.63 -0.14 -18.10
N TRP A 22 -2.86 -1.14 -17.23
CA TRP A 22 -2.18 -1.30 -15.94
C TRP A 22 -0.96 -2.23 -16.01
N GLY A 23 -0.82 -3.03 -17.07
CA GLY A 23 0.27 -4.00 -17.20
C GLY A 23 1.66 -3.35 -17.26
N GLY A 24 1.75 -2.11 -17.76
CA GLY A 24 2.98 -1.32 -17.76
C GLY A 24 3.34 -0.74 -16.39
N HIS A 25 3.45 -1.59 -15.35
CA HIS A 25 3.60 -1.14 -13.96
C HIS A 25 4.99 -0.59 -13.62
N GLN A 26 6.03 -0.95 -14.40
CA GLN A 26 7.44 -0.66 -14.10
C GLN A 26 7.73 0.82 -13.75
N PRO A 27 7.18 1.84 -14.45
CA PRO A 27 7.41 3.24 -14.07
C PRO A 27 6.90 3.60 -12.68
N TYR A 28 5.83 2.95 -12.20
CA TYR A 28 5.26 3.17 -10.88
C TYR A 28 6.02 2.39 -9.81
N THR A 29 6.38 1.13 -10.11
CA THR A 29 7.26 0.33 -9.26
C THR A 29 8.59 1.04 -9.03
N ASN A 30 9.23 1.57 -10.08
CA ASN A 30 10.49 2.33 -9.96
C ASN A 30 10.36 3.57 -9.05
N LYS A 31 9.24 4.31 -9.14
CA LYS A 31 8.97 5.45 -8.24
C LYS A 31 8.80 5.02 -6.79
N MET A 32 8.22 3.84 -6.58
CA MET A 32 8.05 3.25 -5.26
C MET A 32 9.40 2.79 -4.68
N ILE A 33 10.21 2.07 -5.46
CA ILE A 33 11.57 1.63 -5.10
C ILE A 33 12.46 2.81 -4.70
N ALA A 34 12.41 3.91 -5.46
CA ALA A 34 13.17 5.12 -5.17
C ALA A 34 12.83 5.77 -3.82
N ARG A 35 11.66 5.44 -3.25
CA ARG A 35 11.22 5.94 -1.93
C ARG A 35 11.40 4.89 -0.84
N LEU A 36 11.23 3.62 -1.18
CA LEU A 36 11.23 2.47 -0.30
C LEU A 36 12.14 1.39 -0.90
N VAL A 37 13.43 1.51 -0.62
CA VAL A 37 14.41 0.51 -1.05
C VAL A 37 14.27 -0.71 -0.14
N SER A 38 14.22 -1.89 -0.74
CA SER A 38 14.16 -3.17 -0.04
C SER A 38 15.45 -3.42 0.73
N THR A 39 15.35 -4.02 1.90
CA THR A 39 16.47 -4.61 2.63
C THR A 39 16.05 -5.94 3.25
N ASP A 40 16.88 -6.96 3.12
CA ASP A 40 16.70 -8.25 3.80
C ASP A 40 17.66 -8.39 5.01
N HIS A 41 18.37 -7.32 5.35
CA HIS A 41 19.26 -7.19 6.51
C HIS A 41 19.01 -5.85 7.21
N PRO A 42 17.80 -5.63 7.77
CA PRO A 42 17.36 -4.30 8.21
C PRO A 42 18.15 -3.71 9.39
N SER A 43 18.95 -4.52 10.09
CA SER A 43 19.84 -4.03 11.15
C SER A 43 20.84 -3.03 10.59
N THR A 44 21.09 -1.94 11.31
CA THR A 44 21.98 -0.86 10.86
C THR A 44 23.45 -1.26 10.81
N ASP A 45 23.82 -2.38 11.43
CA ASP A 45 25.16 -2.97 11.34
C ASP A 45 25.33 -3.91 10.13
N GLY A 46 24.30 -4.06 9.30
CA GLY A 46 24.29 -4.91 8.11
C GLY A 46 24.18 -6.42 8.40
N LYS A 47 24.01 -6.81 9.67
CA LYS A 47 23.87 -8.22 10.05
C LYS A 47 22.41 -8.66 10.11
N ARG A 48 22.23 -9.98 10.03
CA ARG A 48 20.97 -10.65 10.31
C ARG A 48 21.06 -11.34 11.65
N TYR A 49 19.93 -11.46 12.34
CA TYR A 49 19.86 -11.92 13.72
C TYR A 49 18.73 -12.93 13.87
N LEU A 50 18.97 -13.94 14.72
CA LEU A 50 18.02 -15.02 14.98
C LEU A 50 17.62 -15.83 13.74
N GLU A 51 18.59 -16.13 12.88
CA GLU A 51 18.40 -16.85 11.60
C GLU A 51 18.39 -18.38 11.73
N GLN A 52 18.27 -18.95 12.93
CA GLN A 52 18.32 -20.42 13.12
C GLN A 52 17.24 -21.14 12.31
N THR A 53 16.06 -20.53 12.14
CA THR A 53 14.98 -21.09 11.31
C THR A 53 15.32 -21.04 9.83
N TYR A 54 15.96 -19.95 9.37
CA TYR A 54 16.48 -19.85 8.01
C TYR A 54 17.54 -20.92 7.76
N ASP A 55 18.48 -21.13 8.68
CA ASP A 55 19.57 -22.12 8.52
C ASP A 55 19.05 -23.57 8.41
N VAL A 56 17.95 -23.90 9.08
CA VAL A 56 17.33 -25.23 9.01
C VAL A 56 16.51 -25.38 7.72
N VAL A 57 15.69 -24.38 7.39
CA VAL A 57 14.78 -24.46 6.24
C VAL A 57 15.53 -24.33 4.91
N SER A 58 16.58 -23.50 4.85
CA SER A 58 17.42 -23.36 3.66
C SER A 58 18.02 -24.70 3.23
N LYS A 59 18.59 -25.48 4.15
CA LYS A 59 19.12 -26.83 3.86
C LYS A 59 18.07 -27.79 3.33
N LEU A 60 16.84 -27.70 3.83
CA LEU A 60 15.72 -28.50 3.34
C LEU A 60 15.29 -28.08 1.93
N LEU A 61 15.32 -26.78 1.63
CA LEU A 61 14.95 -26.26 0.31
C LEU A 61 16.06 -26.55 -0.72
N ASP A 62 17.32 -26.43 -0.32
CA ASP A 62 18.49 -26.80 -1.14
C ASP A 62 18.42 -28.26 -1.58
N SER A 63 18.06 -29.17 -0.66
CA SER A 63 17.92 -30.61 -0.99
C SER A 63 16.76 -30.92 -1.96
N GLN A 64 15.83 -29.98 -2.12
CA GLN A 64 14.72 -30.04 -3.08
C GLN A 64 14.99 -29.26 -4.37
N GLY A 65 16.21 -28.72 -4.54
CA GLY A 65 16.60 -27.99 -5.75
C GLY A 65 16.12 -26.54 -5.82
N TYR A 66 15.72 -25.94 -4.70
CA TYR A 66 15.44 -24.50 -4.65
C TYR A 66 16.74 -23.68 -4.71
N SER A 67 16.65 -22.45 -5.23
CA SER A 67 17.79 -21.52 -5.33
C SER A 67 17.68 -20.40 -4.29
N ASN A 68 18.78 -20.14 -3.59
CA ASN A 68 18.91 -19.00 -2.68
C ASN A 68 19.20 -17.71 -3.45
N ILE A 69 18.33 -16.71 -3.34
CA ILE A 69 18.47 -15.42 -4.02
C ILE A 69 18.14 -14.26 -3.10
N THR A 70 18.61 -13.06 -3.48
CA THR A 70 18.01 -11.82 -2.99
C THR A 70 16.67 -11.62 -3.72
N LEU A 71 15.56 -11.89 -3.03
CA LEU A 71 14.23 -12.05 -3.65
C LEU A 71 13.72 -10.83 -4.45
N ASN A 72 14.17 -9.63 -4.10
CA ASN A 72 13.78 -8.39 -4.78
C ASN A 72 14.75 -7.97 -5.90
N ASP A 73 15.91 -8.63 -6.04
CA ASP A 73 16.83 -8.37 -7.18
C ASP A 73 16.25 -8.95 -8.48
N ASN A 74 15.39 -9.97 -8.39
CA ASN A 74 14.62 -10.50 -9.50
C ASN A 74 13.17 -10.78 -9.09
N ALA A 75 12.31 -9.76 -9.23
CA ALA A 75 10.89 -9.86 -8.89
C ALA A 75 10.14 -10.96 -9.67
N ASN A 76 10.53 -11.22 -10.92
CA ASN A 76 9.87 -12.19 -11.81
C ASN A 76 10.23 -13.65 -11.51
N TRP A 77 11.38 -13.91 -10.89
CA TRP A 77 11.77 -15.28 -10.53
C TRP A 77 11.23 -15.63 -9.13
N LYS A 78 10.20 -16.48 -9.10
CA LYS A 78 9.52 -16.91 -7.87
C LYS A 78 9.34 -18.43 -7.75
N ASP A 79 9.44 -19.16 -8.85
CA ASP A 79 9.39 -20.61 -8.82
C ASP A 79 10.72 -21.19 -8.30
N HIS A 80 10.63 -22.13 -7.34
CA HIS A 80 11.77 -22.79 -6.71
C HIS A 80 12.88 -21.85 -6.22
N VAL A 81 12.52 -20.72 -5.62
CA VAL A 81 13.47 -19.81 -4.96
C VAL A 81 13.15 -19.60 -3.50
N TYR A 82 14.18 -19.29 -2.72
CA TYR A 82 14.05 -18.80 -1.36
C TYR A 82 15.10 -17.71 -1.10
N GLY A 83 14.94 -16.99 -0.01
CA GLY A 83 15.86 -15.93 0.39
C GLY A 83 15.48 -15.39 1.75
N TYR A 84 16.29 -14.47 2.27
CA TYR A 84 15.95 -13.79 3.51
C TYR A 84 14.68 -12.94 3.32
N SER A 85 13.91 -12.80 4.41
CA SER A 85 12.73 -11.94 4.40
C SER A 85 13.13 -10.50 4.10
N ALA A 86 12.51 -9.89 3.08
CA ALA A 86 12.75 -8.51 2.70
C ALA A 86 11.74 -7.55 3.35
N TYR A 87 12.20 -6.35 3.67
CA TYR A 87 11.46 -5.30 4.37
C TYR A 87 11.68 -3.94 3.69
N ASP A 88 10.73 -3.02 3.87
CA ASP A 88 10.83 -1.61 3.49
C ASP A 88 11.31 -0.72 4.66
N PHE A 89 12.17 -1.28 5.52
CA PHE A 89 12.69 -0.63 6.71
C PHE A 89 13.79 0.40 6.37
N ILE A 90 13.87 1.44 7.19
CA ILE A 90 14.82 2.54 6.99
C ILE A 90 15.59 2.75 8.30
N LYS A 91 16.91 2.57 8.26
CA LYS A 91 17.82 2.76 9.41
C LYS A 91 17.37 1.97 10.66
N GLY A 92 17.11 0.68 10.50
CA GLY A 92 16.72 -0.22 11.62
C GLY A 92 15.33 0.02 12.19
N LYS A 93 14.50 0.85 11.54
CA LYS A 93 13.16 1.20 12.01
C LYS A 93 12.11 0.89 10.94
N ARG A 94 10.86 0.76 11.37
CA ARG A 94 9.71 0.71 10.46
C ARG A 94 9.77 1.90 9.50
N GLY A 95 9.88 1.60 8.22
CA GLY A 95 9.88 2.59 7.15
C GLY A 95 8.47 2.78 6.60
N GLY A 96 8.29 2.40 5.34
CA GLY A 96 7.01 2.48 4.65
C GLY A 96 6.49 3.90 4.39
N PRO A 97 5.22 4.03 3.97
CA PRO A 97 4.67 5.31 3.52
C PRO A 97 4.66 6.42 4.58
N VAL A 98 4.56 6.07 5.87
CA VAL A 98 4.58 7.03 6.97
C VAL A 98 5.93 7.71 7.10
N ALA A 99 7.04 6.97 6.96
CA ALA A 99 8.39 7.51 7.04
C ALA A 99 8.85 8.20 5.75
N THR A 100 8.08 8.10 4.65
CA THR A 100 8.50 8.55 3.32
C THR A 100 7.47 9.49 2.66
N TYR A 101 6.41 8.95 2.07
CA TYR A 101 5.39 9.71 1.33
C TYR A 101 4.71 10.76 2.20
N LEU A 102 4.32 10.39 3.42
CA LEU A 102 3.70 11.31 4.37
C LEU A 102 4.65 12.44 4.77
N GLN A 103 5.91 12.12 5.08
CA GLN A 103 6.91 13.14 5.47
C GLN A 103 7.12 14.21 4.40
N THR A 104 7.11 13.82 3.11
CA THR A 104 7.21 14.81 2.02
C THR A 104 5.92 15.59 1.79
N SER A 105 4.78 15.10 2.28
CA SER A 105 3.47 15.73 2.09
C SER A 105 3.13 16.73 3.18
N LEU A 106 3.46 16.42 4.43
CA LEU A 106 3.23 17.28 5.60
C LEU A 106 3.68 18.74 5.45
N PRO A 107 4.87 19.07 4.89
CA PRO A 107 5.32 20.47 4.78
C PRO A 107 4.67 21.25 3.63
N ARG A 108 3.89 20.60 2.76
CA ARG A 108 3.30 21.26 1.60
C ARG A 108 2.09 22.11 2.04
N LYS A 109 2.08 23.40 1.69
CA LYS A 109 0.99 24.33 2.05
C LYS A 109 -0.39 23.92 1.52
N ASN A 110 -0.43 23.11 0.47
CA ASN A 110 -1.64 22.58 -0.15
C ASN A 110 -2.03 21.18 0.34
N PHE A 111 -1.41 20.68 1.42
CA PHE A 111 -1.74 19.41 2.04
C PHE A 111 -2.22 19.62 3.48
N VAL A 112 -3.29 18.93 3.85
CA VAL A 112 -3.84 18.95 5.22
C VAL A 112 -4.12 17.51 5.64
N LEU A 113 -3.63 17.11 6.81
CA LEU A 113 -3.96 15.84 7.45
C LEU A 113 -4.87 16.11 8.66
N ARG A 114 -6.03 15.47 8.70
CA ARG A 114 -6.93 15.47 9.87
C ARG A 114 -7.01 14.05 10.42
N ALA A 115 -6.34 13.82 11.55
CA ALA A 115 -6.46 12.57 12.30
C ALA A 115 -7.75 12.56 13.12
N ASN A 116 -8.14 11.38 13.63
CA ASN A 116 -9.33 11.21 14.48
C ASN A 116 -10.65 11.68 13.85
N THR A 117 -10.70 11.73 12.52
CA THR A 117 -11.88 12.13 11.75
C THR A 117 -12.36 10.92 10.94
N MET A 118 -13.53 10.40 11.27
CA MET A 118 -14.17 9.30 10.56
C MET A 118 -15.08 9.85 9.46
N VAL A 119 -14.84 9.44 8.22
CA VAL A 119 -15.78 9.68 7.12
C VAL A 119 -16.96 8.71 7.25
N LEU A 120 -18.17 9.24 7.23
CA LEU A 120 -19.42 8.47 7.38
C LEU A 120 -19.96 8.00 6.03
N ASN A 121 -19.97 8.90 5.04
CA ASN A 121 -20.41 8.68 3.66
C ASN A 121 -19.87 9.80 2.75
N VAL A 122 -19.88 9.58 1.44
CA VAL A 122 -19.76 10.70 0.49
C VAL A 122 -21.12 11.40 0.35
N VAL A 123 -21.10 12.71 0.14
CA VAL A 123 -22.32 13.49 -0.15
C VAL A 123 -22.38 13.71 -1.66
N ARG A 124 -23.56 13.48 -2.26
CA ARG A 124 -23.71 13.48 -3.73
C ARG A 124 -25.09 13.92 -4.19
N ASN A 125 -25.14 14.45 -5.41
CA ASN A 125 -26.36 14.66 -6.19
C ASN A 125 -26.27 13.82 -7.47
N GLY A 126 -27.07 12.75 -7.56
CA GLY A 126 -26.94 11.77 -8.63
C GLY A 126 -25.53 11.16 -8.67
N SER A 127 -24.85 11.30 -9.80
CA SER A 127 -23.48 10.86 -10.04
C SER A 127 -22.40 11.84 -9.54
N ALA A 128 -22.77 13.09 -9.21
CA ALA A 128 -21.83 14.12 -8.82
C ALA A 128 -21.59 14.09 -7.29
N ILE A 129 -20.37 13.73 -6.88
CA ILE A 129 -19.94 13.87 -5.48
C ILE A 129 -19.70 15.37 -5.19
N THR A 130 -20.27 15.86 -4.09
CA THR A 130 -20.17 17.27 -3.66
C THR A 130 -19.31 17.43 -2.39
N GLY A 131 -19.02 16.36 -1.67
CA GLY A 131 -18.20 16.40 -0.45
C GLY A 131 -18.15 15.08 0.29
N VAL A 132 -17.64 15.13 1.52
CA VAL A 132 -17.65 14.01 2.48
C VAL A 132 -18.28 14.44 3.79
N GLN A 133 -19.14 13.60 4.34
CA GLN A 133 -19.69 13.77 5.68
C GLN A 133 -18.75 13.11 6.69
N THR A 134 -18.42 13.82 7.76
CA THR A 134 -17.56 13.30 8.84
C THR A 134 -18.27 13.31 10.19
N ASN A 135 -17.67 12.65 11.18
CA ASN A 135 -18.09 12.73 12.58
C ASN A 135 -17.50 13.95 13.33
N ASP A 136 -16.57 14.68 12.72
CA ASP A 136 -15.99 15.89 13.30
C ASP A 136 -16.87 17.09 12.90
N MET A 137 -17.77 17.50 13.80
CA MET A 137 -18.69 18.60 13.58
C MET A 137 -18.01 19.96 13.36
N LEU A 138 -16.71 20.06 13.65
CA LEU A 138 -15.90 21.26 13.47
C LEU A 138 -15.06 21.23 12.18
N ALA A 139 -15.05 20.12 11.45
CA ALA A 139 -14.32 20.02 10.18
C ALA A 139 -14.91 20.91 9.06
N GLY A 140 -16.20 21.24 9.19
CA GLY A 140 -16.97 22.12 8.32
C GLY A 140 -18.42 22.23 8.81
N PRO A 141 -19.33 22.87 8.04
CA PRO A 141 -20.73 23.02 8.46
C PRO A 141 -21.37 21.67 8.78
N LEU A 142 -21.65 21.42 10.06
CA LEU A 142 -22.17 20.15 10.57
C LEU A 142 -21.33 18.92 10.13
N GLY A 143 -20.01 19.08 10.07
CA GLY A 143 -19.06 18.02 9.71
C GLY A 143 -18.98 17.69 8.22
N LEU A 144 -19.63 18.47 7.36
CA LEU A 144 -19.49 18.40 5.90
C LEU A 144 -18.19 19.08 5.45
N ILE A 145 -17.37 18.35 4.70
CA ILE A 145 -16.23 18.91 3.96
C ILE A 145 -16.60 18.95 2.46
N PRO A 146 -16.90 20.13 1.90
CA PRO A 146 -17.28 20.25 0.49
C PRO A 146 -16.07 20.16 -0.45
N LEU A 147 -16.33 19.77 -1.69
CA LEU A 147 -15.38 19.88 -2.79
C LEU A 147 -15.43 21.26 -3.45
N ASN A 148 -14.28 21.71 -3.94
CA ASN A 148 -14.24 22.80 -4.93
C ASN A 148 -14.79 22.34 -6.28
N PRO A 149 -15.20 23.26 -7.18
CA PRO A 149 -15.55 22.92 -8.55
C PRO A 149 -14.45 22.08 -9.24
N GLY A 150 -14.82 20.95 -9.84
CA GLY A 150 -13.89 20.00 -10.45
C GLY A 150 -13.10 19.11 -9.45
N GLY A 151 -13.38 19.24 -8.15
CA GLY A 151 -12.77 18.43 -7.11
C GLY A 151 -13.14 16.94 -7.20
N ARG A 152 -12.37 16.09 -6.51
CA ARG A 152 -12.56 14.64 -6.49
C ARG A 152 -12.41 14.11 -5.08
N VAL A 153 -13.14 13.04 -4.75
CA VAL A 153 -12.92 12.22 -3.55
C VAL A 153 -12.20 10.95 -3.96
N ILE A 154 -11.18 10.56 -3.19
CA ILE A 154 -10.49 9.27 -3.31
C ILE A 154 -10.73 8.52 -2.00
N LEU A 155 -11.37 7.34 -2.09
CA LEU A 155 -11.62 6.50 -0.91
C LEU A 155 -10.45 5.53 -0.71
N SER A 156 -9.73 5.72 0.38
CA SER A 156 -8.58 4.87 0.78
C SER A 156 -8.79 4.26 2.17
N GLY A 157 -10.02 3.86 2.51
CA GLY A 157 -10.40 3.30 3.82
C GLY A 157 -10.08 1.81 4.01
N GLY A 158 -9.41 1.18 3.05
CA GLY A 158 -9.17 -0.27 3.05
C GLY A 158 -10.40 -1.09 2.62
N SER A 159 -10.22 -2.42 2.55
CA SER A 159 -11.20 -3.36 1.99
C SER A 159 -12.51 -3.46 2.77
N LEU A 160 -12.55 -3.04 4.04
CA LEU A 160 -13.75 -3.08 4.87
C LEU A 160 -14.44 -1.74 4.99
N GLN A 161 -13.70 -0.65 5.21
CA GLN A 161 -14.32 0.67 5.40
C GLN A 161 -14.64 1.35 4.08
N THR A 162 -13.91 1.09 3.00
CA THR A 162 -14.25 1.65 1.68
C THR A 162 -15.61 1.16 1.21
N PRO A 163 -15.91 -0.16 1.19
CA PRO A 163 -17.27 -0.63 0.85
C PRO A 163 -18.32 -0.10 1.82
N ARG A 164 -18.05 -0.04 3.13
CA ARG A 164 -18.99 0.55 4.10
C ARG A 164 -19.35 1.99 3.75
N ILE A 165 -18.37 2.83 3.39
CA ILE A 165 -18.62 4.21 2.94
C ILE A 165 -19.46 4.20 1.67
N LEU A 166 -19.15 3.33 0.70
CA LEU A 166 -19.92 3.21 -0.56
C LEU A 166 -21.38 2.80 -0.30
N PHE A 167 -21.62 1.76 0.52
CA PHE A 167 -22.97 1.29 0.86
C PHE A 167 -23.78 2.38 1.58
N ARG A 168 -23.17 3.06 2.57
CA ARG A 168 -23.79 4.22 3.24
C ARG A 168 -24.01 5.41 2.32
N SER A 169 -23.40 5.41 1.14
CA SER A 169 -23.59 6.42 0.09
C SER A 169 -24.55 5.92 -1.00
N GLY A 170 -25.23 4.79 -0.81
CA GLY A 170 -26.13 4.18 -1.79
C GLY A 170 -25.41 3.71 -3.05
N ILE A 171 -24.18 3.19 -2.91
CA ILE A 171 -23.38 2.61 -4.00
C ILE A 171 -23.00 1.19 -3.59
N GLY A 172 -23.62 0.19 -4.20
CA GLY A 172 -23.36 -1.22 -3.94
C GLY A 172 -24.60 -2.09 -4.12
N PRO A 173 -24.53 -3.36 -3.70
CA PRO A 173 -25.68 -4.26 -3.65
C PRO A 173 -26.83 -3.72 -2.80
N THR A 174 -28.06 -4.15 -3.10
CA THR A 174 -29.29 -3.65 -2.47
C THR A 174 -29.66 -4.36 -1.16
N ASP A 175 -29.03 -5.49 -0.86
CA ASP A 175 -29.24 -6.30 0.34
C ASP A 175 -28.42 -5.82 1.56
N MET A 176 -27.71 -4.70 1.40
CA MET A 176 -26.87 -4.06 2.41
C MET A 176 -27.56 -2.94 3.18
#